data_AF-A0A8J7XXF6-F1
#
_entry.id   AF-A0A8J7XXF6-F1
#
_cell.length_a   1.000
_cell.length_b   1.000
_cell.length_c   1.000
_cell.angle_alpha   90.00
_cell.angle_beta   90.00
_cell.angle_gamma   90.00
#
_symmetry.space_group_name_H-M   'P 1'
#
loop_
_entity.id
_entity.type
_entity.pdbx_description
1 polymer ?
#
loop_
_entity_poly.entity_id
_entity_poly.type
_entity_poly.pdbx_seq_one_letter_code
_entity_poly.pdbx_strand_id
1 'polypeptide(L)'
;MRFPAGKKSVLHKGVHPEEVLDSVETGYIRLTVEDDGLTDHYILYLNQEVVAALCEFSDGRRLYGAEALEYILSLDTDVLAQTAVYTENVMKKIKKDFPEIFLAPESTEKFKIGDTIFTGVLYAVKGGDLLPVIKTLEEENLIGCLRMSRETEDVVQEGVILFLKTPVAALFESGTSTRLGDDALREIVLINRGGKVYRLEREFIENFLFLNNASRLKYPVEETIASEKATDDLKRFMALQMLGLERGTLVLNAPCNGTFSFEALLKSAASRKFDGYLWVRSDTSQGLMVLGHGKIQAAYSMGTSGESTGMRALRRIYESMEFKGTVDFYQLSNPPKVTHPFEAEEGTDDVLVKRLMGEMGEDLIRDVSLAKEFKKRWKNKREKLGE
;
A
#
# COMPACT_ATOMS: atom_id res chain seq x y z
N MET A 1 2.13 -16.18 27.25
CA MET A 1 3.55 -16.25 27.70
C MET A 1 3.94 -14.90 28.30
N ARG A 2 4.73 -14.81 29.38
CA ARG A 2 5.12 -13.50 29.97
C ARG A 2 6.61 -13.25 29.78
N PHE A 3 6.96 -12.36 28.85
CA PHE A 3 8.33 -11.87 28.72
C PHE A 3 8.72 -10.96 29.89
N PRO A 4 10.01 -10.86 30.24
CA PRO A 4 10.49 -9.95 31.29
C PRO A 4 10.04 -8.49 31.08
N ALA A 5 9.83 -7.71 32.13
CA ALA A 5 9.62 -6.28 31.96
C ALA A 5 10.89 -5.61 31.38
N GLY A 6 10.76 -4.85 30.30
CA GLY A 6 11.89 -4.12 29.69
C GLY A 6 12.38 -2.97 30.57
N LYS A 7 13.63 -2.52 30.35
CA LYS A 7 14.22 -1.40 31.13
C LYS A 7 13.52 -0.07 30.87
N LYS A 8 12.96 0.10 29.67
CA LYS A 8 12.08 1.19 29.26
C LYS A 8 10.97 0.57 28.44
N SER A 9 9.73 0.92 28.75
CA SER A 9 8.57 0.51 27.98
C SER A 9 7.72 1.72 27.63
N VAL A 10 7.30 1.81 26.37
CA VAL A 10 6.43 2.87 25.86
C VAL A 10 5.16 2.22 25.32
N LEU A 11 4.01 2.84 25.62
CA LEU A 11 2.70 2.39 25.16
C LEU A 11 2.18 3.35 24.10
N HIS A 12 1.83 2.82 22.94
CA HIS A 12 1.24 3.51 21.81
C HIS A 12 -0.20 3.00 21.66
N LYS A 13 -1.17 3.91 21.52
CA LYS A 13 -2.60 3.57 21.47
C LYS A 13 -3.17 3.91 20.11
N GLY A 14 -3.83 2.94 19.47
CA GLY A 14 -4.50 3.14 18.18
C GLY A 14 -3.51 3.50 17.09
N VAL A 15 -2.44 2.70 16.97
CA VAL A 15 -1.41 2.87 15.94
C VAL A 15 -1.46 1.70 14.99
N HIS A 16 -1.16 1.95 13.72
CA HIS A 16 -0.95 0.88 12.76
C HIS A 16 0.37 0.14 13.11
N PRO A 17 0.45 -1.20 12.98
CA PRO A 17 1.67 -1.96 13.26
C PRO A 17 2.92 -1.36 12.60
N GLU A 18 2.82 -0.98 11.31
CA GLU A 18 3.93 -0.42 10.53
C GLU A 18 4.55 0.84 11.15
N GLU A 19 3.78 1.64 11.91
CA GLU A 19 4.29 2.86 12.55
C GLU A 19 5.22 2.58 13.73
N VAL A 20 5.13 1.39 14.31
CA VAL A 20 5.92 1.00 15.48
C VAL A 20 6.93 -0.09 15.17
N LEU A 21 6.78 -0.82 14.06
CA LEU A 21 7.80 -1.75 13.58
C LEU A 21 9.17 -1.05 13.50
N ASP A 22 10.21 -1.77 13.89
CA ASP A 22 11.61 -1.32 13.86
C ASP A 22 11.95 -0.13 14.79
N SER A 23 11.01 0.29 15.64
CA SER A 23 11.24 1.33 16.67
C SER A 23 12.16 0.88 17.82
N VAL A 24 12.49 -0.41 17.89
CA VAL A 24 13.30 -1.02 18.95
C VAL A 24 14.56 -1.65 18.37
N GLU A 25 15.72 -1.17 18.81
CA GLU A 25 17.02 -1.75 18.41
C GLU A 25 17.22 -3.16 18.99
N THR A 26 17.06 -3.34 20.30
CA THR A 26 17.13 -4.66 20.94
C THR A 26 16.04 -4.75 22.01
N GLY A 27 15.14 -5.72 21.90
CA GLY A 27 13.96 -5.77 22.74
C GLY A 27 12.78 -6.51 22.11
N TYR A 28 11.57 -6.11 22.48
CA TYR A 28 10.36 -6.58 21.83
C TYR A 28 9.36 -5.47 21.59
N ILE A 29 8.49 -5.71 20.63
CA ILE A 29 7.26 -4.99 20.39
C ILE A 29 6.12 -5.98 20.64
N ARG A 30 5.19 -5.62 21.51
CA ARG A 30 3.94 -6.37 21.73
C ARG A 30 2.80 -5.59 21.09
N LEU A 31 2.07 -6.20 20.18
CA LEU A 31 0.85 -5.68 19.59
C LEU A 31 -0.33 -6.43 20.21
N THR A 32 -1.26 -5.69 20.81
CA THR A 32 -2.51 -6.24 21.30
C THR A 32 -3.62 -5.84 20.35
N VAL A 33 -4.33 -6.84 19.83
CA VAL A 33 -5.46 -6.67 18.89
C VAL A 33 -6.74 -7.06 19.61
N GLU A 34 -7.82 -6.32 19.33
CA GLU A 34 -9.16 -6.61 19.83
C GLU A 34 -10.01 -7.14 18.66
N ASP A 35 -10.05 -8.47 18.52
CA ASP A 35 -10.90 -9.19 17.55
C ASP A 35 -12.05 -9.90 18.31
N ASP A 36 -12.24 -11.21 18.14
CA ASP A 36 -13.15 -12.07 18.94
C ASP A 36 -12.68 -12.26 20.41
N GLY A 37 -11.71 -11.46 20.85
CA GLY A 37 -11.06 -11.45 22.14
C GLY A 37 -9.76 -10.65 22.08
N LEU A 38 -9.07 -10.51 23.22
CA LEU A 38 -7.76 -9.86 23.26
C LEU A 38 -6.68 -10.88 22.88
N THR A 39 -6.01 -10.64 21.76
CA THR A 39 -4.83 -11.41 21.32
C THR A 39 -3.57 -10.59 21.53
N ASP A 40 -2.47 -11.28 21.83
CA ASP A 40 -1.16 -10.66 22.05
C ASP A 40 -0.15 -11.23 21.05
N HIS A 41 0.46 -10.34 20.29
CA HIS A 41 1.48 -10.68 19.31
C HIS A 41 2.79 -10.01 19.66
N TYR A 42 3.90 -10.73 19.52
CA TYR A 42 5.22 -10.27 19.92
C TYR A 42 6.18 -10.40 18.76
N ILE A 43 6.99 -9.36 18.54
CA ILE A 43 8.14 -9.36 17.64
C ILE A 43 9.36 -9.00 18.48
N LEU A 44 10.42 -9.79 18.40
CA LEU A 44 11.66 -9.51 19.12
C LEU A 44 12.76 -9.06 18.16
N TYR A 45 13.50 -8.06 18.61
CA TYR A 45 14.58 -7.42 17.90
C TYR A 45 15.93 -7.65 18.60
N LEU A 46 16.98 -7.85 17.82
CA LEU A 46 18.37 -7.86 18.26
C LEU A 46 19.19 -7.06 17.25
N ASN A 47 19.78 -5.95 17.68
CA ASN A 47 20.58 -5.06 16.84
C ASN A 47 19.83 -4.64 15.54
N GLN A 48 18.57 -4.20 15.69
CA GLN A 48 17.63 -3.81 14.62
C GLN A 48 17.16 -4.95 13.71
N GLU A 49 17.55 -6.19 13.97
CA GLU A 49 17.07 -7.35 13.21
C GLU A 49 15.96 -8.07 13.97
N VAL A 50 14.90 -8.43 13.24
CA VAL A 50 13.85 -9.31 13.78
C VAL A 50 14.45 -10.71 13.96
N VAL A 51 14.41 -11.23 15.19
CA VAL A 51 14.99 -12.53 15.54
C VAL A 51 13.98 -13.55 16.05
N ALA A 52 12.78 -13.11 16.45
CA ALA A 52 11.73 -13.99 16.93
C ALA A 52 10.35 -13.36 16.78
N ALA A 53 9.32 -14.19 16.65
CA ALA A 53 7.94 -13.75 16.73
C ALA A 53 7.05 -14.82 17.38
N LEU A 54 5.96 -14.35 18.00
CA LEU A 54 4.96 -15.17 18.68
C LEU A 54 3.59 -14.52 18.54
N CYS A 55 2.59 -15.28 18.12
CA CYS A 55 1.18 -14.90 18.24
C CYS A 55 0.52 -15.73 19.32
N GLU A 56 -0.23 -15.11 20.22
CA GLU A 56 -1.04 -15.78 21.23
C GLU A 56 -2.50 -15.35 21.08
N PHE A 57 -3.34 -16.29 20.66
CA PHE A 57 -4.75 -16.06 20.40
C PHE A 57 -5.59 -16.26 21.67
N SER A 58 -6.79 -15.67 21.70
CA SER A 58 -7.71 -15.71 22.83
C SER A 58 -8.21 -17.12 23.16
N ASP A 59 -8.23 -18.02 22.17
CA ASP A 59 -8.57 -19.44 22.29
C ASP A 59 -7.40 -20.34 22.74
N GLY A 60 -6.23 -19.74 23.00
CA GLY A 60 -5.02 -20.44 23.43
C GLY A 60 -4.16 -21.00 22.31
N ARG A 61 -4.55 -20.85 21.03
CA ARG A 61 -3.66 -21.17 19.90
C ARG A 61 -2.43 -20.26 19.90
N ARG A 62 -1.33 -20.77 19.36
CA ARG A 62 -0.09 -20.03 19.19
C ARG A 62 0.53 -20.28 17.84
N LEU A 63 1.03 -19.22 17.22
CA LEU A 63 1.93 -19.28 16.07
C LEU A 63 3.32 -18.89 16.53
N TYR A 64 4.34 -19.46 15.90
CA TYR A 64 5.74 -19.27 16.30
C TYR A 64 6.60 -18.88 15.12
N GLY A 65 7.69 -18.14 15.39
CA GLY A 65 8.73 -17.87 14.40
C GLY A 65 8.18 -17.20 13.15
N ALA A 66 8.49 -17.75 11.98
CA ALA A 66 8.21 -17.07 10.72
C ALA A 66 6.70 -17.00 10.41
N GLU A 67 5.94 -18.02 10.81
CA GLU A 67 4.48 -18.06 10.66
C GLU A 67 3.80 -16.99 11.55
N ALA A 68 4.31 -16.79 12.77
CA ALA A 68 3.84 -15.70 13.63
C ALA A 68 4.15 -14.33 13.02
N LEU A 69 5.37 -14.15 12.50
CA LEU A 69 5.78 -12.88 11.92
C LEU A 69 4.96 -12.52 10.68
N GLU A 70 4.69 -13.47 9.79
CA GLU A 70 3.82 -13.26 8.62
C GLU A 70 2.42 -12.84 9.04
N TYR A 71 1.83 -13.50 10.03
CA TYR A 71 0.54 -13.08 10.57
C TYR A 71 0.59 -11.63 11.07
N ILE A 72 1.61 -11.28 11.86
CA ILE A 72 1.77 -9.94 12.43
C ILE A 72 1.92 -8.87 11.35
N LEU A 73 2.72 -9.13 10.31
CA LEU A 73 2.93 -8.21 9.19
C LEU A 73 1.69 -8.09 8.29
N SER A 74 0.77 -9.05 8.36
CA SER A 74 -0.50 -9.00 7.63
C SER A 74 -1.60 -8.24 8.34
N LEU A 75 -1.41 -7.87 9.62
CA LEU A 75 -2.39 -7.12 10.40
C LEU A 75 -2.66 -5.76 9.77
N ASP A 76 -3.91 -5.53 9.39
CA ASP A 76 -4.41 -4.32 8.73
C ASP A 76 -5.47 -3.66 9.64
N THR A 77 -5.09 -3.44 10.89
CA THR A 77 -5.97 -2.91 11.94
C THR A 77 -5.16 -2.13 12.96
N ASP A 78 -5.80 -1.17 13.62
CA ASP A 78 -5.18 -0.39 14.68
C ASP A 78 -4.96 -1.25 15.92
N VAL A 79 -3.75 -1.17 16.47
CA VAL A 79 -3.34 -2.00 17.60
C VAL A 79 -2.92 -1.16 18.80
N LEU A 80 -2.98 -1.77 19.98
CA LEU A 80 -2.28 -1.27 21.15
C LEU A 80 -0.86 -1.82 21.12
N ALA A 81 0.13 -0.96 20.87
CA ALA A 81 1.52 -1.37 20.80
C ALA A 81 2.30 -1.02 22.07
N GLN A 82 3.02 -1.99 22.63
CA GLN A 82 3.94 -1.81 23.73
C GLN A 82 5.35 -2.14 23.26
N THR A 83 6.25 -1.16 23.25
CA THR A 83 7.67 -1.38 23.00
C THR A 83 8.40 -1.61 24.31
N ALA A 84 9.45 -2.42 24.29
CA ALA A 84 10.27 -2.70 25.46
C ALA A 84 11.72 -2.95 25.07
N VAL A 85 12.64 -2.24 25.72
CA VAL A 85 14.09 -2.36 25.45
C VAL A 85 14.74 -3.41 26.36
N TYR A 86 15.50 -4.31 25.75
CA TYR A 86 16.28 -5.36 26.42
C TYR A 86 17.79 -5.22 26.17
N THR A 87 18.57 -5.93 26.99
CA THR A 87 19.98 -6.17 26.71
C THR A 87 20.14 -7.49 25.96
N GLU A 88 21.24 -7.67 25.23
CA GLU A 88 21.55 -8.95 24.56
C GLU A 88 21.52 -10.17 25.50
N ASN A 89 21.92 -9.99 26.76
CA ASN A 89 21.88 -11.06 27.75
C ASN A 89 20.45 -11.52 28.07
N VAL A 90 19.49 -10.60 28.06
CA VAL A 90 18.07 -10.95 28.20
C VAL A 90 17.59 -11.71 26.96
N MET A 91 17.99 -11.28 25.76
CA MET A 91 17.68 -11.99 24.52
C MET A 91 18.24 -13.42 24.49
N LYS A 92 19.49 -13.61 24.92
CA LYS A 92 20.11 -14.95 25.06
C LYS A 92 19.34 -15.84 26.03
N LYS A 93 18.83 -15.27 27.13
CA LYS A 93 18.01 -16.01 28.09
C LYS A 93 16.66 -16.40 27.48
N ILE A 94 15.99 -15.48 26.80
CA ILE A 94 14.72 -15.77 26.10
C ILE A 94 14.93 -16.87 25.06
N LYS A 95 16.01 -16.84 24.27
CA LYS A 95 16.35 -17.90 23.30
C LYS A 95 16.57 -19.26 23.93
N LYS A 96 17.14 -19.29 25.13
CA LYS A 96 17.34 -20.53 25.87
C LYS A 96 16.02 -21.08 26.42
N ASP A 97 15.16 -20.19 26.93
CA ASP A 97 13.92 -20.58 27.62
C ASP A 97 12.78 -20.89 26.62
N PHE A 98 12.78 -20.24 25.46
CA PHE A 98 11.77 -20.37 24.41
C PHE A 98 12.44 -20.38 23.02
N PRO A 99 13.17 -21.45 22.64
CA PRO A 99 13.82 -21.52 21.33
C PRO A 99 12.83 -21.49 20.15
N GLU A 100 11.60 -21.97 20.35
CA GLU A 100 10.57 -22.12 19.32
C GLU A 100 10.04 -20.81 18.76
N ILE A 101 10.07 -19.71 19.53
CA ILE A 101 9.61 -18.39 19.05
C ILE A 101 10.64 -17.76 18.10
N PHE A 102 11.90 -18.19 18.17
CA PHE A 102 12.95 -17.63 17.33
C PHE A 102 12.73 -18.06 15.90
N LEU A 103 12.95 -17.12 14.99
CA LEU A 103 13.08 -17.40 13.57
C LEU A 103 14.30 -18.31 13.46
N ALA A 104 14.10 -19.63 13.42
CA ALA A 104 15.20 -20.58 13.34
C ALA A 104 15.95 -20.29 12.03
N PRO A 105 17.14 -19.66 12.07
CA PRO A 105 17.97 -19.63 10.89
C PRO A 105 18.47 -21.07 10.74
N GLU A 106 18.43 -21.62 9.54
CA GLU A 106 18.92 -22.99 9.18
C GLU A 106 17.86 -24.07 8.91
N SER A 107 16.55 -23.80 9.03
CA SER A 107 15.56 -24.75 8.47
C SER A 107 15.56 -24.66 6.94
N THR A 108 15.83 -25.80 6.29
CA THR A 108 15.64 -25.93 4.84
C THR A 108 14.15 -26.03 4.55
N GLU A 109 13.65 -25.09 3.77
CA GLU A 109 12.26 -25.05 3.32
C GLU A 109 12.18 -25.31 1.82
N LYS A 110 11.04 -25.87 1.40
CA LYS A 110 10.68 -26.02 -0.01
C LYS A 110 9.41 -25.25 -0.28
N PHE A 111 9.42 -24.45 -1.34
CA PHE A 111 8.26 -23.72 -1.79
C PHE A 111 8.22 -23.69 -3.32
N LYS A 112 7.03 -23.45 -3.88
CA LYS A 112 6.80 -23.46 -5.32
C LYS A 112 6.23 -22.12 -5.74
N ILE A 113 6.75 -21.55 -6.83
CA ILE A 113 6.19 -20.36 -7.48
C ILE A 113 6.23 -20.60 -8.99
N GLY A 114 5.08 -20.46 -9.65
CA GLY A 114 4.85 -20.98 -10.99
C GLY A 114 5.22 -22.47 -11.03
N ASP A 115 5.94 -22.91 -12.06
CA ASP A 115 6.40 -24.30 -12.14
C ASP A 115 7.74 -24.58 -11.43
N THR A 116 8.31 -23.59 -10.74
CA THR A 116 9.64 -23.71 -10.14
C THR A 116 9.55 -24.08 -8.66
N ILE A 117 10.30 -25.11 -8.27
CA ILE A 117 10.46 -25.51 -6.87
C ILE A 117 11.77 -24.94 -6.34
N PHE A 118 11.65 -24.07 -5.35
CA PHE A 118 12.77 -23.51 -4.61
C PHE A 118 13.05 -24.37 -3.38
N THR A 119 14.32 -24.63 -3.11
CA THR A 119 14.78 -25.23 -1.87
C THR A 119 15.81 -24.30 -1.27
N GLY A 120 15.53 -23.75 -0.09
CA GLY A 120 16.33 -22.69 0.49
C GLY A 120 16.40 -22.76 2.00
N VAL A 121 17.47 -22.21 2.55
CA VAL A 121 17.62 -22.06 3.99
C VAL A 121 17.07 -20.70 4.38
N LEU A 122 16.05 -20.66 5.25
CA LEU A 122 15.53 -19.39 5.76
C LEU A 122 16.66 -18.67 6.49
N TYR A 123 16.96 -17.46 6.03
CA TYR A 123 18.08 -16.64 6.48
C TYR A 123 17.60 -15.45 7.31
N ALA A 124 16.55 -14.75 6.85
CA ALA A 124 15.98 -13.61 7.56
C ALA A 124 14.51 -13.42 7.17
N VAL A 125 13.80 -12.58 7.91
CA VAL A 125 12.52 -12.01 7.49
C VAL A 125 12.66 -10.50 7.58
N LYS A 126 12.34 -9.78 6.51
CA LYS A 126 12.50 -8.32 6.41
C LYS A 126 11.12 -7.69 6.23
N GLY A 127 10.82 -6.64 6.99
CA GLY A 127 9.63 -5.81 6.85
C GLY A 127 9.94 -4.48 6.16
N GLY A 128 8.89 -3.71 5.85
CA GLY A 128 9.01 -2.34 5.33
C GLY A 128 9.10 -2.22 3.81
N ASP A 129 9.47 -1.02 3.36
CA ASP A 129 9.54 -0.65 1.94
C ASP A 129 10.50 -1.55 1.16
N LEU A 130 10.06 -2.01 -0.02
CA LEU A 130 10.79 -2.97 -0.82
C LEU A 130 12.18 -2.48 -1.25
N LEU A 131 12.29 -1.22 -1.68
CA LEU A 131 13.54 -0.70 -2.23
C LEU A 131 14.66 -0.59 -1.16
N PRO A 132 14.41 -0.04 0.04
CA PRO A 132 15.35 -0.13 1.15
C PRO A 132 15.75 -1.58 1.50
N VAL A 133 14.78 -2.51 1.55
CA VAL A 133 15.08 -3.92 1.83
C VAL A 133 16.03 -4.51 0.77
N ILE A 134 15.77 -4.26 -0.51
CA ILE A 134 16.63 -4.75 -1.60
C ILE A 134 18.06 -4.21 -1.46
N LYS A 135 18.22 -2.91 -1.19
CA LYS A 135 19.56 -2.30 -1.01
C LYS A 135 20.33 -2.94 0.13
N THR A 136 19.67 -3.18 1.27
CA THR A 136 20.28 -3.89 2.40
C THR A 136 20.75 -5.29 2.00
N LEU A 137 19.95 -6.04 1.23
CA LEU A 137 20.33 -7.38 0.77
C LEU A 137 21.48 -7.37 -0.24
N GLU A 138 21.61 -6.30 -1.03
CA GLU A 138 22.76 -6.09 -1.92
C GLU A 138 24.04 -5.80 -1.13
N GLU A 139 23.97 -4.94 -0.11
CA GLU A 139 25.08 -4.66 0.82
C GLU A 139 25.53 -5.92 1.56
N GLU A 140 24.58 -6.76 1.97
CA GLU A 140 24.82 -8.09 2.56
C GLU A 140 25.37 -9.12 1.54
N ASN A 141 25.46 -8.76 0.25
CA ASN A 141 25.90 -9.64 -0.84
C ASN A 141 25.10 -10.95 -0.92
N LEU A 142 23.77 -10.88 -0.77
CA LEU A 142 22.90 -12.05 -0.74
C LEU A 142 23.08 -12.93 -1.97
N ILE A 143 23.21 -14.24 -1.75
CA ILE A 143 23.03 -15.28 -2.76
C ILE A 143 21.80 -16.08 -2.33
N GLY A 144 20.68 -15.86 -3.02
CA GLY A 144 19.41 -16.33 -2.51
C GLY A 144 18.19 -15.70 -3.16
N CYS A 145 17.10 -15.62 -2.41
CA CYS A 145 15.91 -14.92 -2.83
C CYS A 145 15.20 -14.19 -1.69
N LEU A 146 14.48 -13.14 -2.04
CA LEU A 146 13.44 -12.53 -1.21
C LEU A 146 12.08 -13.02 -1.73
N ARG A 147 11.34 -13.75 -0.90
CA ARG A 147 9.99 -14.26 -1.17
C ARG A 147 8.96 -13.41 -0.43
N MET A 148 7.90 -13.04 -1.11
CA MET A 148 6.74 -12.34 -0.56
C MET A 148 5.48 -13.12 -0.90
N SER A 149 4.52 -13.11 0.02
CA SER A 149 3.23 -13.75 -0.20
C SER A 149 2.12 -12.88 0.36
N ARG A 150 1.00 -12.83 -0.35
CA ARG A 150 -0.24 -12.19 0.09
C ARG A 150 -1.41 -13.11 -0.21
N GLU A 151 -2.19 -13.42 0.81
CA GLU A 151 -3.45 -14.13 0.65
C GLU A 151 -4.59 -13.11 0.48
N THR A 152 -5.38 -13.26 -0.58
CA THR A 152 -6.65 -12.54 -0.75
C THR A 152 -7.82 -13.52 -0.64
N GLU A 153 -9.05 -13.02 -0.53
CA GLU A 153 -10.27 -13.87 -0.42
C GLU A 153 -10.38 -14.89 -1.56
N ASP A 154 -9.86 -14.57 -2.75
CA ASP A 154 -10.00 -15.39 -3.95
C ASP A 154 -8.73 -16.17 -4.35
N VAL A 155 -7.53 -15.64 -4.07
CA VAL A 155 -6.28 -16.13 -4.66
C VAL A 155 -5.06 -15.85 -3.76
N VAL A 156 -4.16 -16.84 -3.64
CA VAL A 156 -2.82 -16.61 -3.08
C VAL A 156 -1.91 -15.98 -4.14
N GLN A 157 -1.27 -14.87 -3.78
CA GLN A 157 -0.28 -14.18 -4.60
C GLN A 157 1.11 -14.43 -4.03
N GLU A 158 2.03 -14.89 -4.86
CA GLU A 158 3.41 -15.18 -4.46
C GLU A 158 4.41 -14.51 -5.38
N GLY A 159 5.45 -13.93 -4.79
CA GLY A 159 6.49 -13.19 -5.47
C GLY A 159 7.88 -13.60 -5.01
N VAL A 160 8.83 -13.72 -5.93
CA VAL A 160 10.24 -13.95 -5.62
C VAL A 160 11.14 -13.02 -6.43
N ILE A 161 12.11 -12.43 -5.75
CA ILE A 161 13.26 -11.73 -6.35
C ILE A 161 14.51 -12.55 -6.05
N LEU A 162 15.24 -12.95 -7.09
CA LEU A 162 16.47 -13.75 -7.00
C LEU A 162 17.70 -12.85 -7.00
N PHE A 163 18.70 -13.23 -6.19
CA PHE A 163 19.93 -12.46 -5.99
C PHE A 163 21.17 -13.30 -6.27
N LEU A 164 22.08 -12.73 -7.06
CA LEU A 164 23.48 -13.13 -7.16
C LEU A 164 24.35 -11.93 -6.77
N LYS A 165 24.31 -11.57 -5.49
CA LYS A 165 24.77 -10.29 -4.89
C LYS A 165 23.90 -9.09 -5.26
N THR A 166 23.46 -9.01 -6.50
CA THR A 166 22.43 -8.05 -6.96
C THR A 166 21.19 -8.79 -7.43
N PRO A 167 20.02 -8.14 -7.50
CA PRO A 167 18.83 -8.68 -8.13
C PRO A 167 19.12 -9.09 -9.57
N VAL A 168 18.75 -10.32 -9.93
CA VAL A 168 19.02 -10.88 -11.27
C VAL A 168 17.76 -11.40 -11.97
N ALA A 169 16.74 -11.78 -11.21
CA ALA A 169 15.47 -12.26 -11.76
C ALA A 169 14.32 -12.02 -10.81
N ALA A 170 13.10 -12.03 -11.36
CA ALA A 170 11.88 -12.00 -10.58
C ALA A 170 10.84 -12.97 -11.16
N LEU A 171 10.02 -13.54 -10.27
CA LEU A 171 8.87 -14.39 -10.57
C LEU A 171 7.67 -13.94 -9.74
N PHE A 172 6.49 -13.94 -10.35
CA PHE A 172 5.26 -13.66 -9.64
C PHE A 172 4.16 -14.62 -10.11
N GLU A 173 3.39 -15.15 -9.17
CA GLU A 173 2.26 -16.01 -9.40
C GLU A 173 1.01 -15.45 -8.71
N SER A 174 -0.10 -15.44 -9.42
CA SER A 174 -1.43 -15.18 -8.86
C SER A 174 -2.44 -16.08 -9.56
N GLY A 175 -2.89 -17.12 -8.85
CA GLY A 175 -3.86 -18.08 -9.36
C GLY A 175 -3.29 -18.86 -10.53
N THR A 176 -3.82 -18.64 -11.74
CA THR A 176 -3.34 -19.31 -12.97
C THR A 176 -2.37 -18.45 -13.79
N SER A 177 -2.05 -17.23 -13.33
CA SER A 177 -1.18 -16.30 -14.03
C SER A 177 0.22 -16.31 -13.43
N THR A 178 1.23 -16.60 -14.25
CA THR A 178 2.65 -16.43 -13.90
C THR A 178 3.26 -15.30 -14.72
N ARG A 179 3.96 -14.39 -14.05
CA ARG A 179 4.75 -13.33 -14.68
C ARG A 179 6.23 -13.52 -14.35
N LEU A 180 7.09 -13.00 -15.23
CA LEU A 180 8.54 -13.18 -15.20
C LEU A 180 9.25 -11.83 -15.38
N GLY A 181 10.45 -11.69 -14.83
CA GLY A 181 11.33 -10.56 -15.07
C GLY A 181 10.75 -9.24 -14.56
N ASP A 182 10.92 -8.15 -15.31
CA ASP A 182 10.49 -6.81 -14.88
C ASP A 182 8.97 -6.74 -14.62
N ASP A 183 8.16 -7.52 -15.36
CA ASP A 183 6.71 -7.58 -15.15
C ASP A 183 6.33 -8.32 -13.86
N ALA A 184 7.13 -9.32 -13.46
CA ALA A 184 6.98 -9.92 -12.13
C ALA A 184 7.36 -8.92 -11.05
N LEU A 185 8.50 -8.23 -11.22
CA LEU A 185 8.99 -7.26 -10.24
C LEU A 185 7.94 -6.17 -9.97
N ARG A 186 7.24 -5.68 -11.00
CA ARG A 186 6.12 -4.74 -10.84
C ARG A 186 4.99 -5.28 -9.97
N GLU A 187 4.58 -6.53 -10.16
CA GLU A 187 3.52 -7.12 -9.33
C GLU A 187 3.99 -7.39 -7.88
N ILE A 188 5.26 -7.80 -7.70
CA ILE A 188 5.86 -8.00 -6.38
C ILE A 188 5.83 -6.70 -5.56
N VAL A 189 6.17 -5.57 -6.19
CA VAL A 189 6.11 -4.24 -5.54
C VAL A 189 4.71 -3.95 -5.02
N LEU A 190 3.67 -4.38 -5.74
CA LEU A 190 2.28 -4.13 -5.36
C LEU A 190 1.76 -5.05 -4.25
N ILE A 191 2.48 -6.11 -3.88
CA ILE A 191 2.05 -7.02 -2.80
C ILE A 191 2.98 -6.96 -1.59
N ASN A 192 4.07 -6.18 -1.66
CA ASN A 192 5.07 -6.12 -0.61
C ASN A 192 4.48 -5.58 0.70
N ARG A 193 4.42 -6.44 1.72
CA ARG A 193 4.22 -6.10 3.14
C ARG A 193 5.38 -6.61 4.00
N GLY A 194 6.54 -6.82 3.39
CA GLY A 194 7.65 -7.62 3.95
C GLY A 194 7.72 -9.02 3.35
N GLY A 195 8.84 -9.70 3.57
CA GLY A 195 9.13 -10.98 2.95
C GLY A 195 10.21 -11.81 3.65
N LYS A 196 10.21 -13.11 3.34
CA LYS A 196 11.19 -14.10 3.79
C LYS A 196 12.40 -14.11 2.88
N VAL A 197 13.59 -14.01 3.46
CA VAL A 197 14.87 -14.09 2.74
C VAL A 197 15.43 -15.48 2.92
N TYR A 198 15.69 -16.16 1.80
CA TYR A 198 16.28 -17.49 1.78
C TYR A 198 17.65 -17.46 1.14
N ARG A 199 18.62 -18.17 1.72
CA ARG A 199 19.86 -18.52 1.03
C ARG A 199 19.61 -19.73 0.13
N LEU A 200 20.00 -19.61 -1.12
CA LEU A 200 19.90 -20.66 -2.13
C LEU A 200 21.29 -21.06 -2.60
N GLU A 201 21.41 -22.25 -3.17
CA GLU A 201 22.63 -22.65 -3.87
C GLU A 201 22.84 -21.76 -5.10
N ARG A 202 24.06 -21.25 -5.28
CA ARG A 202 24.40 -20.42 -6.44
C ARG A 202 24.08 -21.13 -7.76
N GLU A 203 24.44 -22.42 -7.85
CA GLU A 203 24.23 -23.24 -9.05
C GLU A 203 22.73 -23.35 -9.40
N PHE A 204 21.85 -23.44 -8.39
CA PHE A 204 20.41 -23.42 -8.63
C PHE A 204 19.98 -22.13 -9.32
N ILE A 205 20.42 -20.97 -8.82
CA ILE A 205 20.06 -19.67 -9.41
C ILE A 205 20.63 -19.54 -10.83
N GLU A 206 21.89 -19.93 -11.04
CA GLU A 206 22.51 -19.87 -12.36
C GLU A 206 21.80 -20.76 -13.40
N ASN A 207 21.46 -22.00 -13.00
CA ASN A 207 20.68 -22.91 -13.83
C ASN A 207 19.28 -22.38 -14.10
N PHE A 208 18.63 -21.80 -13.09
CA PHE A 208 17.33 -21.15 -13.24
C PHE A 208 17.38 -20.02 -14.27
N LEU A 209 18.37 -19.13 -14.20
CA LEU A 209 18.56 -18.03 -15.15
C LEU A 209 18.91 -18.50 -16.57
N PHE A 210 19.50 -19.69 -16.71
CA PHE A 210 19.79 -20.30 -18.01
C PHE A 210 18.53 -20.88 -18.65
N LEU A 211 17.74 -21.65 -17.89
CA LEU A 211 16.53 -22.30 -18.36
C LEU A 211 15.37 -21.30 -18.57
N ASN A 212 15.24 -20.30 -17.69
CA ASN A 212 14.16 -19.32 -17.69
C ASN A 212 14.67 -17.94 -18.06
N ASN A 213 15.26 -17.77 -19.24
CA ASN A 213 15.87 -16.48 -19.63
C ASN A 213 14.89 -15.29 -19.57
N ALA A 214 13.57 -15.53 -19.75
CA ALA A 214 12.53 -14.51 -19.62
C ALA A 214 12.36 -13.96 -18.19
N SER A 215 12.85 -14.66 -17.15
CA SER A 215 12.79 -14.20 -15.76
C SER A 215 13.88 -13.19 -15.42
N ARG A 216 14.88 -13.00 -16.28
CA ARG A 216 15.98 -12.04 -16.03
C ARG A 216 15.45 -10.62 -15.98
N LEU A 217 15.91 -9.86 -14.99
CA LEU A 217 15.68 -8.43 -14.94
C LEU A 217 16.48 -7.76 -16.05
N LYS A 218 15.82 -6.90 -16.83
CA LYS A 218 16.47 -6.18 -17.93
C LYS A 218 16.92 -4.78 -17.50
N TYR A 219 16.24 -4.23 -16.51
CA TYR A 219 16.51 -2.92 -15.94
C TYR A 219 16.92 -3.06 -14.48
N PRO A 220 17.70 -2.10 -13.94
CA PRO A 220 17.87 -1.96 -12.50
C PRO A 220 16.52 -1.95 -11.77
N VAL A 221 16.51 -2.46 -10.54
CA VAL A 221 15.29 -2.55 -9.74
C VAL A 221 14.69 -1.17 -9.52
N GLU A 222 15.51 -0.17 -9.24
CA GLU A 222 15.10 1.23 -9.08
C GLU A 222 14.34 1.74 -10.32
N GLU A 223 14.88 1.50 -11.52
CA GLU A 223 14.29 1.95 -12.78
C GLU A 223 12.97 1.22 -13.08
N THR A 224 12.90 -0.07 -12.75
CA THR A 224 11.68 -0.86 -12.95
C THR A 224 10.55 -0.37 -12.05
N ILE A 225 10.88 -0.09 -10.78
CA ILE A 225 9.96 0.50 -9.79
C ILE A 225 9.57 1.94 -10.22
N ALA A 226 10.51 2.71 -10.77
CA ALA A 226 10.31 4.11 -11.16
C ALA A 226 9.70 4.33 -12.56
N SER A 227 9.40 3.27 -13.34
CA SER A 227 8.87 3.45 -14.70
C SER A 227 7.42 4.00 -14.71
N GLU A 228 7.19 5.15 -15.37
CA GLU A 228 5.96 5.97 -15.29
C GLU A 228 4.61 5.23 -15.28
N LYS A 229 4.46 4.15 -16.05
CA LYS A 229 3.22 3.36 -16.10
C LYS A 229 3.07 2.43 -14.89
N ALA A 230 4.18 1.88 -14.41
CA ALA A 230 4.23 1.11 -13.16
C ALA A 230 4.19 2.03 -11.94
N THR A 231 4.75 3.24 -12.02
CA THR A 231 4.68 4.23 -10.94
C THR A 231 3.27 4.79 -10.81
N ASP A 232 2.54 4.99 -11.92
CA ASP A 232 1.15 5.43 -11.87
C ASP A 232 0.23 4.32 -11.31
N ASP A 233 0.41 3.07 -11.75
CA ASP A 233 -0.31 1.92 -11.20
C ASP A 233 0.06 1.67 -9.72
N LEU A 234 1.34 1.85 -9.34
CA LEU A 234 1.82 1.76 -7.96
C LEU A 234 1.26 2.89 -7.10
N LYS A 235 1.29 4.14 -7.58
CA LYS A 235 0.68 5.28 -6.88
C LYS A 235 -0.81 5.08 -6.71
N ARG A 236 -1.50 4.58 -7.74
CA ARG A 236 -2.92 4.20 -7.64
C ARG A 236 -3.10 3.12 -6.58
N PHE A 237 -2.25 2.10 -6.57
CA PHE A 237 -2.30 1.03 -5.59
C PHE A 237 -2.04 1.54 -4.16
N MET A 238 -1.02 2.36 -3.95
CA MET A 238 -0.75 3.00 -2.65
C MET A 238 -1.93 3.86 -2.20
N ALA A 239 -2.54 4.64 -3.09
CA ALA A 239 -3.76 5.39 -2.80
C ALA A 239 -4.95 4.50 -2.41
N LEU A 240 -5.08 3.34 -3.05
CA LEU A 240 -6.11 2.35 -2.70
C LEU A 240 -5.84 1.75 -1.32
N GLN A 241 -4.59 1.39 -1.00
CA GLN A 241 -4.22 0.90 0.35
C GLN A 241 -4.48 1.96 1.41
N MET A 242 -4.06 3.21 1.20
CA MET A 242 -4.30 4.33 2.11
C MET A 242 -5.79 4.58 2.41
N LEU A 243 -6.68 4.20 1.48
CA LEU A 243 -8.12 4.36 1.63
C LEU A 243 -8.85 3.04 1.94
N GLY A 244 -8.12 1.94 2.17
CA GLY A 244 -8.68 0.63 2.47
C GLY A 244 -9.53 0.03 1.34
N LEU A 245 -9.19 0.32 0.08
CA LEU A 245 -9.96 -0.10 -1.09
C LEU A 245 -9.30 -1.24 -1.86
N GLU A 246 -10.16 -2.11 -2.41
CA GLU A 246 -9.77 -3.15 -3.35
C GLU A 246 -9.48 -2.57 -4.76
N ARG A 247 -8.88 -3.39 -5.64
CA ARG A 247 -8.70 -3.00 -7.05
C ARG A 247 -10.02 -3.13 -7.80
N GLY A 248 -10.40 -2.08 -8.50
CA GLY A 248 -11.56 -2.11 -9.38
C GLY A 248 -11.24 -2.51 -10.81
N THR A 249 -12.28 -2.77 -11.60
CA THR A 249 -12.18 -3.02 -13.04
C THR A 249 -12.26 -1.70 -13.79
N LEU A 250 -11.30 -1.40 -14.67
CA LEU A 250 -11.34 -0.20 -15.51
C LEU A 250 -12.55 -0.27 -16.45
N VAL A 251 -13.47 0.68 -16.34
CA VAL A 251 -14.68 0.76 -17.17
C VAL A 251 -14.70 1.95 -18.11
N LEU A 252 -13.91 3.00 -17.82
CA LEU A 252 -13.81 4.18 -18.66
C LEU A 252 -12.44 4.84 -18.47
N ASN A 253 -11.80 5.21 -19.58
CA ASN A 253 -10.67 6.14 -19.62
C ASN A 253 -11.14 7.37 -20.39
N ALA A 254 -11.10 8.54 -19.75
CA ALA A 254 -11.58 9.78 -20.33
C ALA A 254 -10.53 10.90 -20.23
N PRO A 255 -10.11 11.50 -21.34
CA PRO A 255 -9.34 12.73 -21.30
C PRO A 255 -10.24 13.90 -20.87
N CYS A 256 -9.73 14.75 -20.00
CA CYS A 256 -10.40 15.96 -19.53
C CYS A 256 -9.60 17.19 -19.96
N ASN A 257 -10.29 18.11 -20.61
CA ASN A 257 -9.74 19.42 -20.99
C ASN A 257 -10.48 20.47 -20.17
N GLY A 258 -9.96 20.75 -18.98
CA GLY A 258 -10.50 21.71 -18.04
C GLY A 258 -11.57 21.16 -17.10
N THR A 259 -11.80 21.89 -16.01
CA THR A 259 -12.71 21.55 -14.92
C THR A 259 -14.15 21.30 -15.36
N PHE A 260 -14.61 21.94 -16.43
CA PHE A 260 -15.97 21.72 -16.96
C PHE A 260 -16.17 20.28 -17.47
N SER A 261 -15.19 19.73 -18.19
CA SER A 261 -15.25 18.35 -18.69
C SER A 261 -15.21 17.34 -17.54
N PHE A 262 -14.44 17.66 -16.50
CA PHE A 262 -14.37 16.86 -15.28
C PHE A 262 -15.68 16.91 -14.48
N GLU A 263 -16.30 18.08 -14.31
CA GLU A 263 -17.62 18.23 -13.67
C GLU A 263 -18.71 17.44 -14.42
N ALA A 264 -18.69 17.44 -15.75
CA ALA A 264 -19.64 16.68 -16.55
C ALA A 264 -19.51 15.16 -16.32
N LEU A 265 -18.27 14.66 -16.23
CA LEU A 265 -17.99 13.27 -15.91
C LEU A 265 -18.47 12.89 -14.51
N LEU A 266 -18.22 13.75 -13.51
CA LEU A 266 -18.69 13.53 -12.14
C LEU A 266 -20.23 13.51 -12.06
N LYS A 267 -20.91 14.43 -12.76
CA LYS A 267 -22.38 14.42 -12.87
C LYS A 267 -22.92 13.16 -13.55
N SER A 268 -22.22 12.68 -14.58
CA SER A 268 -22.57 11.40 -15.22
C SER A 268 -22.38 10.22 -14.27
N ALA A 269 -21.32 10.22 -13.45
CA ALA A 269 -21.07 9.21 -12.44
C ALA A 269 -22.18 9.21 -11.37
N ALA A 270 -22.52 10.40 -10.87
CA ALA A 270 -23.57 10.62 -9.88
C ALA A 270 -24.94 10.16 -10.36
N SER A 271 -25.35 10.58 -11.58
CA SER A 271 -26.65 10.20 -12.16
C SER A 271 -26.80 8.69 -12.39
N ARG A 272 -25.69 8.00 -12.69
CA ARG A 272 -25.65 6.55 -12.84
C ARG A 272 -25.49 5.79 -11.53
N LYS A 273 -25.42 6.49 -10.39
CA LYS A 273 -25.13 5.93 -9.07
C LYS A 273 -23.87 5.05 -9.10
N PHE A 274 -22.82 5.52 -9.77
CA PHE A 274 -21.57 4.78 -9.94
C PHE A 274 -20.96 4.38 -8.58
N ASP A 275 -20.60 3.11 -8.47
CA ASP A 275 -19.94 2.50 -7.31
C ASP A 275 -18.51 2.11 -7.71
N GLY A 276 -17.53 2.84 -7.18
CA GLY A 276 -16.13 2.63 -7.53
C GLY A 276 -15.21 3.77 -7.16
N TYR A 277 -14.15 3.98 -7.94
CA TYR A 277 -13.24 5.11 -7.75
C TYR A 277 -12.74 5.70 -9.07
N LEU A 278 -12.30 6.95 -9.00
CA LEU A 278 -11.69 7.70 -10.09
C LEU A 278 -10.22 7.86 -9.81
N TRP A 279 -9.39 7.46 -10.76
CA TRP A 279 -7.97 7.79 -10.77
C TRP A 279 -7.74 8.98 -11.68
N VAL A 280 -7.42 10.12 -11.08
CA VAL A 280 -7.27 11.42 -11.74
C VAL A 280 -5.79 11.73 -11.89
N ARG A 281 -5.36 12.03 -13.12
CA ARG A 281 -3.98 12.36 -13.45
C ARG A 281 -3.92 13.68 -14.20
N SER A 282 -3.02 14.54 -13.75
CA SER A 282 -2.61 15.76 -14.44
C SER A 282 -1.09 15.77 -14.57
N ASP A 283 -0.56 16.77 -15.27
CA ASP A 283 0.90 16.92 -15.45
C ASP A 283 1.65 17.11 -14.13
N THR A 284 0.97 17.56 -13.06
CA THR A 284 1.59 17.95 -11.79
C THR A 284 1.06 17.21 -10.56
N SER A 285 0.00 16.40 -10.71
CA SER A 285 -0.59 15.66 -9.60
C SER A 285 -1.33 14.41 -10.03
N GLN A 286 -1.40 13.45 -9.09
CA GLN A 286 -2.28 12.30 -9.14
C GLN A 286 -3.26 12.35 -7.95
N GLY A 287 -4.42 11.74 -8.12
CA GLY A 287 -5.35 11.59 -7.00
C GLY A 287 -6.42 10.55 -7.24
N LEU A 288 -6.97 10.06 -6.13
CA LEU A 288 -8.02 9.07 -6.08
C LEU A 288 -9.26 9.68 -5.46
N MET A 289 -10.42 9.52 -6.10
CA MET A 289 -11.72 9.91 -5.56
C MET A 289 -12.63 8.68 -5.47
N VAL A 290 -13.21 8.44 -4.31
CA VAL A 290 -14.06 7.27 -4.04
C VAL A 290 -15.52 7.67 -4.22
N LEU A 291 -16.29 6.87 -4.98
CA LEU A 291 -17.71 7.08 -5.20
C LEU A 291 -18.53 5.89 -4.70
N GLY A 292 -19.48 6.15 -3.82
CA GLY A 292 -20.50 5.19 -3.41
C GLY A 292 -21.91 5.75 -3.64
N HIS A 293 -22.74 5.00 -4.34
CA HIS A 293 -24.04 5.38 -4.87
C HIS A 293 -24.00 6.70 -5.65
N GLY A 294 -22.92 6.88 -6.42
CA GLY A 294 -22.66 8.10 -7.17
C GLY A 294 -22.17 9.27 -6.32
N LYS A 295 -22.07 9.13 -4.99
CA LYS A 295 -21.60 10.17 -4.07
C LYS A 295 -20.13 10.05 -3.76
N ILE A 296 -19.41 11.18 -3.80
CA ILE A 296 -18.02 11.22 -3.36
C ILE A 296 -18.00 10.93 -1.85
N GLN A 297 -17.22 9.92 -1.44
CA GLN A 297 -17.12 9.47 -0.05
C GLN A 297 -15.76 9.77 0.58
N ALA A 298 -14.70 9.77 -0.23
CA ALA A 298 -13.35 10.09 0.18
C ALA A 298 -12.52 10.58 -1.00
N ALA A 299 -11.40 11.23 -0.69
CA ALA A 299 -10.41 11.63 -1.67
C ALA A 299 -8.99 11.56 -1.08
N TYR A 300 -8.03 11.25 -1.93
CA TYR A 300 -6.61 11.25 -1.60
C TYR A 300 -5.81 11.80 -2.77
N SER A 301 -4.85 12.67 -2.51
CA SER A 301 -4.06 13.32 -3.55
C SER A 301 -2.58 13.26 -3.23
N MET A 302 -1.80 12.87 -4.25
CA MET A 302 -0.35 12.85 -4.25
C MET A 302 0.15 13.87 -5.26
N GLY A 303 0.93 14.84 -4.78
CA GLY A 303 1.54 15.85 -5.64
C GLY A 303 2.93 16.24 -5.15
N THR A 304 3.59 17.12 -5.91
CA THR A 304 4.91 17.67 -5.56
C THR A 304 4.94 18.44 -4.23
N SER A 305 3.77 18.88 -3.76
CA SER A 305 3.56 19.57 -2.47
C SER A 305 3.19 18.63 -1.32
N GLY A 306 3.41 17.33 -1.49
CA GLY A 306 3.12 16.29 -0.51
C GLY A 306 1.71 15.69 -0.64
N GLU A 307 1.42 14.75 0.25
CA GLU A 307 0.17 13.99 0.28
C GLU A 307 -0.93 14.71 1.04
N SER A 308 -2.18 14.40 0.71
CA SER A 308 -3.36 14.98 1.38
C SER A 308 -4.55 14.04 1.29
N THR A 309 -5.42 14.09 2.29
CA THR A 309 -6.67 13.32 2.38
C THR A 309 -7.89 14.26 2.47
N GLY A 310 -9.10 13.71 2.33
CA GLY A 310 -10.36 14.39 2.57
C GLY A 310 -10.57 15.62 1.68
N MET A 311 -11.06 16.72 2.27
CA MET A 311 -11.42 17.94 1.51
C MET A 311 -10.23 18.64 0.87
N ARG A 312 -9.06 18.62 1.51
CA ARG A 312 -7.83 19.18 0.93
C ARG A 312 -7.40 18.42 -0.31
N ALA A 313 -7.52 17.09 -0.27
CA ALA A 313 -7.27 16.25 -1.43
C ALA A 313 -8.26 16.53 -2.56
N LEU A 314 -9.55 16.60 -2.25
CA LEU A 314 -10.60 16.86 -3.23
C LEU A 314 -10.37 18.20 -3.97
N ARG A 315 -10.03 19.25 -3.22
CA ARG A 315 -9.74 20.57 -3.80
C ARG A 315 -8.52 20.50 -4.73
N ARG A 316 -7.43 19.86 -4.30
CA ARG A 316 -6.22 19.69 -5.11
C ARG A 316 -6.48 18.91 -6.39
N ILE A 317 -7.28 17.85 -6.33
CA ILE A 317 -7.67 17.05 -7.50
C ILE A 317 -8.51 17.91 -8.46
N TYR A 318 -9.43 18.72 -7.94
CA TYR A 318 -10.24 19.58 -8.80
C TYR A 318 -9.42 20.68 -9.47
N GLU A 319 -8.54 21.35 -8.71
CA GLU A 319 -7.64 22.40 -9.21
C GLU A 319 -6.66 21.87 -10.26
N SER A 320 -6.16 20.63 -10.10
CA SER A 320 -5.23 20.04 -11.08
C SER A 320 -5.88 19.77 -12.44
N MET A 321 -7.20 19.72 -12.49
CA MET A 321 -7.98 19.52 -13.71
C MET A 321 -8.32 20.85 -14.42
N GLU A 322 -7.80 22.00 -13.98
CA GLU A 322 -7.99 23.29 -14.65
C GLU A 322 -7.50 23.31 -16.10
N PHE A 323 -6.41 22.58 -16.38
CA PHE A 323 -5.80 22.51 -17.71
C PHE A 323 -6.15 21.22 -18.43
N LYS A 324 -5.27 20.22 -18.35
CA LYS A 324 -5.39 18.94 -19.05
C LYS A 324 -5.11 17.81 -18.09
N GLY A 325 -5.96 16.79 -18.14
CA GLY A 325 -5.79 15.59 -17.34
C GLY A 325 -6.44 14.38 -17.98
N THR A 326 -6.29 13.23 -17.33
CA THR A 326 -6.99 12.00 -17.66
C THR A 326 -7.66 11.46 -16.42
N VAL A 327 -8.83 10.85 -16.61
CA VAL A 327 -9.60 10.26 -15.54
C VAL A 327 -9.94 8.83 -15.94
N ASP A 328 -9.51 7.88 -15.12
CA ASP A 328 -9.86 6.48 -15.23
C ASP A 328 -10.94 6.14 -14.19
N PHE A 329 -12.02 5.52 -14.63
CA PHE A 329 -13.08 5.02 -13.77
C PHE A 329 -12.86 3.54 -13.53
N TYR A 330 -12.75 3.16 -12.27
CA TYR A 330 -12.67 1.77 -11.85
C TYR A 330 -13.92 1.41 -11.08
N GLN A 331 -14.66 0.42 -11.58
CA GLN A 331 -15.84 -0.10 -10.91
C GLN A 331 -15.45 -1.16 -9.88
N LEU A 332 -16.04 -1.08 -8.69
CA LEU A 332 -15.86 -2.07 -7.63
C LEU A 332 -16.95 -3.14 -7.68
N SER A 333 -16.66 -4.32 -7.14
CA SER A 333 -17.60 -5.45 -7.09
C SER A 333 -18.72 -5.18 -6.09
N ASN A 334 -18.40 -4.45 -5.02
CA ASN A 334 -19.33 -3.97 -4.02
C ASN A 334 -19.22 -2.45 -3.86
N PRO A 335 -20.28 -1.75 -3.41
CA PRO A 335 -20.18 -0.36 -3.05
C PRO A 335 -19.07 -0.14 -2.01
N PRO A 336 -18.19 0.87 -2.19
CA PRO A 336 -17.09 1.09 -1.27
C PRO A 336 -17.58 1.36 0.16
N LYS A 337 -16.99 0.65 1.13
CA LYS A 337 -17.20 0.87 2.56
C LYS A 337 -16.05 1.73 3.09
N VAL A 338 -16.24 3.04 3.13
CA VAL A 338 -15.23 3.93 3.69
C VAL A 338 -15.42 4.02 5.21
N THR A 339 -14.46 3.51 5.97
CA THR A 339 -14.43 3.53 7.45
C THR A 339 -14.24 4.95 8.01
N HIS A 340 -13.66 5.87 7.23
CA HIS A 340 -13.45 7.27 7.60
C HIS A 340 -14.12 8.20 6.55
N PRO A 341 -15.44 8.47 6.65
CA PRO A 341 -16.09 9.46 5.80
C PRO A 341 -15.44 10.83 6.00
N PHE A 342 -15.48 11.69 4.97
CA PHE A 342 -14.98 13.07 5.00
C PHE A 342 -15.03 13.70 6.40
N GLU A 343 -13.87 14.01 6.99
CA GLU A 343 -13.83 14.83 8.19
C GLU A 343 -14.51 16.17 7.88
N ALA A 344 -15.63 16.43 8.55
CA ALA A 344 -16.27 17.73 8.52
C ALA A 344 -15.38 18.69 9.31
N GLU A 345 -14.48 19.41 8.65
CA GLU A 345 -13.89 20.62 9.24
C GLU A 345 -15.06 21.59 9.50
N GLU A 346 -15.33 21.89 10.79
CA GLU A 346 -16.28 22.93 11.17
C GLU A 346 -15.88 24.25 10.50
N GLY A 347 -16.62 24.64 9.46
CA GLY A 347 -16.57 25.99 8.90
C GLY A 347 -16.28 26.12 7.41
N THR A 348 -15.99 25.07 6.64
CA THR A 348 -15.78 25.26 5.19
C THR A 348 -16.13 24.07 4.30
N ASP A 349 -16.83 24.39 3.21
CA ASP A 349 -16.85 23.67 1.91
C ASP A 349 -17.78 22.47 1.68
N ASP A 350 -18.90 22.43 2.40
CA ASP A 350 -20.14 21.74 1.98
C ASP A 350 -20.56 22.11 0.53
N VAL A 351 -20.16 23.30 0.07
CA VAL A 351 -20.46 23.86 -1.26
C VAL A 351 -19.72 23.15 -2.38
N LEU A 352 -18.43 22.80 -2.21
CA LEU A 352 -17.66 22.13 -3.27
C LEU A 352 -18.18 20.72 -3.50
N VAL A 353 -18.44 19.95 -2.44
CA VAL A 353 -19.04 18.61 -2.55
C VAL A 353 -20.41 18.70 -3.19
N LYS A 354 -21.31 19.56 -2.68
CA LYS A 354 -22.65 19.76 -3.27
C LYS A 354 -22.58 20.21 -4.74
N ARG A 355 -21.61 21.04 -5.11
CA ARG A 355 -21.40 21.51 -6.50
C ARG A 355 -20.90 20.40 -7.43
N LEU A 356 -19.92 19.60 -6.99
CA LEU A 356 -19.37 18.48 -7.75
C LEU A 356 -20.37 17.32 -7.88
N MET A 357 -21.19 17.13 -6.85
CA MET A 357 -22.24 16.12 -6.75
C MET A 357 -23.56 16.49 -7.40
N GLY A 358 -23.71 17.74 -7.86
CA GLY A 358 -24.98 18.24 -8.39
C GLY A 358 -26.11 18.34 -7.36
N GLU A 359 -25.79 18.31 -6.06
CA GLU A 359 -26.74 18.52 -4.95
C GLU A 359 -26.99 20.02 -4.68
N MET A 360 -26.22 20.91 -5.31
CA MET A 360 -26.66 22.29 -5.52
C MET A 360 -27.68 22.28 -6.66
N GLY A 361 -28.96 22.41 -6.31
CA GLY A 361 -30.07 22.47 -7.25
C GLY A 361 -29.81 23.40 -8.43
N GLU A 362 -30.47 23.10 -9.55
CA GLU A 362 -30.40 23.79 -10.84
C GLU A 362 -30.41 25.33 -10.75
N ASP A 363 -30.94 25.88 -9.66
CA ASP A 363 -30.98 27.31 -9.32
C ASP A 363 -29.60 27.98 -9.19
N LEU A 364 -28.57 27.30 -8.65
CA LEU A 364 -27.27 27.96 -8.47
C LEU A 364 -26.41 27.96 -9.75
N ILE A 365 -26.60 26.97 -10.63
CA ILE A 365 -26.00 26.96 -11.98
C ILE A 365 -26.61 28.09 -12.82
N ARG A 366 -27.91 28.35 -12.64
CA ARG A 366 -28.58 29.51 -13.24
C ARG A 366 -28.01 30.82 -12.71
N ASP A 367 -27.75 30.93 -11.40
CA ASP A 367 -27.18 32.14 -10.80
C ASP A 367 -25.71 32.39 -11.18
N VAL A 368 -24.87 31.36 -11.26
CA VAL A 368 -23.47 31.50 -11.71
C VAL A 368 -23.41 31.78 -13.22
N SER A 369 -24.33 31.22 -14.01
CA SER A 369 -24.45 31.53 -15.44
C SER A 369 -24.94 32.97 -15.66
N LEU A 370 -25.92 33.43 -14.88
CA LEU A 370 -26.39 34.81 -14.85
C LEU A 370 -25.29 35.78 -14.40
N ALA A 371 -24.47 35.41 -13.41
CA ALA A 371 -23.34 36.22 -12.96
C ALA A 371 -22.23 36.31 -14.03
N LYS A 372 -21.95 35.21 -14.76
CA LYS A 372 -21.02 35.22 -15.91
C LYS A 372 -21.58 36.04 -17.09
N GLU A 373 -22.87 35.93 -17.39
CA GLU A 373 -23.53 36.77 -18.40
C GLU A 373 -23.53 38.25 -18.00
N PHE A 374 -23.77 38.56 -16.73
CA PHE A 374 -23.73 39.92 -16.21
C PHE A 374 -22.31 40.50 -16.30
N LYS A 375 -21.27 39.74 -15.92
CA LYS A 375 -19.88 40.16 -16.04
C LYS A 375 -19.47 40.38 -17.49
N LYS A 376 -19.95 39.54 -18.43
CA LYS A 376 -19.73 39.69 -19.88
C LYS A 376 -20.46 40.92 -20.45
N ARG A 377 -21.72 41.14 -20.06
CA ARG A 377 -22.49 42.34 -20.44
C ARG A 377 -21.89 43.61 -19.86
N TRP A 378 -21.39 43.58 -18.64
CA TRP A 378 -20.71 44.70 -17.99
C TRP A 378 -19.40 45.06 -18.67
N LYS A 379 -18.59 44.06 -19.04
CA LYS A 379 -17.34 44.26 -19.77
C LYS A 379 -17.58 44.86 -21.16
N ASN A 380 -18.56 44.33 -21.90
CA ASN A 380 -18.97 44.89 -23.20
C ASN A 380 -19.55 46.31 -23.07
N LYS A 381 -20.16 46.65 -21.93
CA LYS A 381 -20.68 48.00 -21.67
C LYS A 381 -19.57 49.00 -21.38
N ARG A 382 -18.51 48.61 -20.65
CA ARG A 382 -17.32 49.45 -20.42
C ARG A 382 -16.54 49.71 -21.71
N GLU A 383 -16.33 48.67 -22.52
CA GLU A 383 -15.69 48.81 -23.85
C GLU A 383 -16.48 49.76 -24.77
N LYS A 384 -17.82 49.72 -24.73
CA LYS A 384 -18.68 50.66 -25.49
C LYS A 384 -18.70 52.09 -24.93
N LEU A 385 -18.36 52.26 -23.65
CA LEU A 385 -18.25 53.56 -22.99
C LEU A 385 -16.84 54.15 -23.05
N GLY A 386 -15.86 53.41 -23.61
CA GLY A 386 -14.48 53.85 -23.77
C GLY A 386 -13.64 53.77 -22.50
N GLU A 387 -14.04 52.94 -21.53
CA GLU A 387 -13.28 52.65 -20.29
C GLU A 387 -12.46 51.37 -20.36
#